data_AF-X1U470-F1
#
_entry.id   AF-X1U470-F1
#
_cell.length_a   1.000
_cell.length_b   1.000
_cell.length_c   1.000
_cell.angle_alpha   90.00
_cell.angle_beta   90.00
_cell.angle_gamma   90.00
#
_symmetry.space_group_name_H-M   'P 1'
#
loop_
_entity.id
_entity.type
_entity.pdbx_description
1 polymer ?
#
loop_
_entity_poly.entity_id
_entity_poly.type
_entity_poly.pdbx_seq_one_letter_code
_entity_poly.pdbx_strand_id
1 'polypeptide(L)'
;MNQSIDTTGTCIDFDGADNITFDCNYYNITGDLSGSDNGIYLPDTGDGSNYNTVKNCNVSKFYIAITLESSNYSTIQNLILYNNSNGMWTEGGPSNNIISNIWADNEYGIYIYS
;
A
#
# COMPACT_ATOMS: atom_id res chain seq x y z
N MET A 1 -17.84 -5.07 -16.44
CA MET A 1 -17.03 -3.98 -15.85
C MET A 1 -15.63 -4.53 -15.66
N ASN A 2 -14.61 -3.84 -16.16
CA ASN A 2 -13.22 -4.25 -15.93
C ASN A 2 -12.89 -3.99 -14.46
N GLN A 3 -12.46 -5.02 -13.74
CA GLN A 3 -12.25 -5.05 -12.29
C GLN A 3 -10.78 -4.78 -11.91
N SER A 4 -10.07 -4.01 -12.74
CA SER A 4 -8.63 -3.75 -12.61
C SER A 4 -8.34 -2.27 -12.88
N ILE A 5 -7.45 -1.69 -12.07
CA ILE A 5 -6.79 -0.41 -12.35
C ILE A 5 -5.35 -0.74 -12.72
N ASP A 6 -4.92 -0.30 -13.92
CA ASP A 6 -3.58 -0.55 -14.45
C ASP A 6 -2.81 0.76 -14.67
N THR A 7 -1.52 0.80 -14.31
CA THR A 7 -0.67 2.01 -14.40
C THR A 7 0.82 1.66 -14.60
N THR A 8 1.65 2.65 -14.93
CA THR A 8 3.13 2.56 -15.07
C THR A 8 3.87 3.42 -14.03
N GLY A 9 3.20 3.76 -12.94
CA GLY A 9 3.71 4.59 -11.85
C GLY A 9 2.86 4.37 -10.61
N THR A 10 3.07 5.16 -9.55
CA THR A 10 2.29 4.98 -8.30
C THR A 10 0.79 5.02 -8.60
N CYS A 11 0.06 3.96 -8.22
CA CYS A 11 -1.34 3.82 -8.62
C CYS A 11 -2.28 4.63 -7.74
N ILE A 12 -2.17 4.46 -6.42
CA ILE A 12 -2.96 5.19 -5.43
C ILE A 12 -1.99 5.93 -4.52
N ASP A 13 -2.05 7.25 -4.57
CA ASP A 13 -1.29 8.14 -3.71
C ASP A 13 -2.27 8.88 -2.78
N PHE A 14 -2.04 8.78 -1.47
CA PHE A 14 -2.85 9.48 -0.48
C PHE A 14 -2.49 10.97 -0.38
N ASP A 15 -1.31 11.40 -0.85
CA ASP A 15 -0.89 12.82 -0.93
C ASP A 15 -1.09 13.59 0.39
N GLY A 16 -0.80 12.94 1.54
CA GLY A 16 -0.98 13.54 2.88
C GLY A 16 -2.43 13.67 3.33
N ALA A 17 -3.38 13.03 2.64
CA ALA A 17 -4.78 13.03 3.07
C ALA A 17 -4.99 12.16 4.31
N ASP A 18 -5.87 12.63 5.20
CA ASP A 18 -6.22 11.95 6.45
C ASP A 18 -7.68 11.50 6.50
N ASN A 19 -7.97 10.53 7.37
CA ASN A 19 -9.32 10.04 7.65
C ASN A 19 -10.06 9.45 6.43
N ILE A 20 -9.29 8.88 5.49
CA ILE A 20 -9.82 8.25 4.29
C ILE A 20 -9.92 6.74 4.50
N THR A 21 -11.04 6.16 4.05
CA THR A 21 -11.15 4.70 3.86
C THR A 21 -11.07 4.39 2.37
N PHE A 22 -10.02 3.69 1.98
CA PHE A 22 -9.88 3.09 0.66
C PHE A 22 -10.19 1.59 0.75
N ASP A 23 -11.35 1.21 0.23
CA ASP A 23 -11.83 -0.17 0.16
C ASP A 23 -11.87 -0.63 -1.29
N CYS A 24 -10.96 -1.53 -1.67
CA CYS A 24 -10.89 -1.99 -3.06
C CYS A 24 -12.00 -2.99 -3.43
N ASN A 25 -12.81 -3.47 -2.48
CA ASN A 25 -13.81 -4.51 -2.72
C ASN A 25 -13.24 -5.76 -3.43
N TYR A 26 -11.99 -6.12 -3.11
CA TYR A 26 -11.19 -7.20 -3.71
C TYR A 26 -10.91 -7.04 -5.22
N TYR A 27 -11.04 -5.82 -5.76
CA TYR A 27 -10.55 -5.52 -7.09
C TYR A 27 -9.02 -5.44 -7.14
N ASN A 28 -8.47 -5.62 -8.35
CA ASN A 28 -7.04 -5.65 -8.57
C ASN A 28 -6.49 -4.24 -8.84
N ILE A 29 -5.34 -3.97 -8.22
CA ILE A 29 -4.45 -2.86 -8.53
C ILE A 29 -3.20 -3.51 -9.14
N THR A 30 -2.91 -3.20 -10.40
CA THR A 30 -1.87 -3.89 -11.16
C THR A 30 -0.93 -2.89 -11.83
N GLY A 31 0.36 -2.98 -11.51
CA GLY A 31 1.40 -2.23 -12.21
C GLY A 31 1.97 -3.00 -13.40
N ASP A 32 3.16 -2.60 -13.85
CA ASP A 32 3.89 -3.21 -14.95
C ASP A 32 5.20 -3.91 -14.53
N LEU A 33 5.51 -3.90 -13.22
CA LEU A 33 6.74 -4.38 -12.59
C LEU A 33 7.99 -3.66 -13.12
N SER A 34 7.85 -2.37 -13.43
CA SER A 34 8.93 -1.52 -13.94
C SER A 34 9.11 -0.27 -13.07
N GLY A 35 10.36 0.13 -12.85
CA GLY A 35 10.67 1.34 -12.08
C GLY A 35 10.66 1.12 -10.56
N SER A 36 10.33 2.18 -9.83
CA SER A 36 10.39 2.25 -8.36
C SER A 36 9.05 2.74 -7.78
N ASP A 37 7.96 2.28 -8.35
CA ASP A 37 6.60 2.74 -8.10
C ASP A 37 5.88 1.91 -7.02
N ASN A 38 4.81 2.50 -6.49
CA ASN A 38 4.01 1.91 -5.41
C ASN A 38 2.61 1.55 -5.89
N GLY A 39 2.08 0.41 -5.43
CA GLY A 39 0.65 0.13 -5.64
C GLY A 39 -0.23 1.09 -4.86
N ILE A 40 -0.03 1.16 -3.56
CA ILE A 40 -0.70 2.11 -2.65
C ILE A 40 0.36 2.78 -1.79
N TYR A 41 0.36 4.10 -1.77
CA TYR A 41 1.36 4.90 -1.05
C TYR A 41 0.69 5.86 -0.07
N LEU A 42 1.11 5.76 1.19
CA LEU A 42 0.79 6.69 2.27
C LEU A 42 2.07 7.51 2.55
N PRO A 43 2.28 8.65 1.85
CA PRO A 43 3.53 9.42 1.92
C PRO A 43 3.71 10.24 3.20
N ASP A 44 4.96 10.64 3.46
CA ASP A 44 5.34 11.72 4.37
C ASP A 44 5.13 13.11 3.73
N THR A 45 3.88 13.39 3.38
CA THR A 45 3.48 14.71 2.90
C THR A 45 2.79 15.45 4.03
N GLY A 46 3.33 16.61 4.42
CA GLY A 46 2.80 17.38 5.55
C GLY A 46 3.17 16.76 6.90
N ASP A 47 2.19 16.23 7.61
CA ASP A 47 2.36 15.45 8.84
C ASP A 47 2.21 13.93 8.62
N GLY A 48 2.25 13.49 7.36
CA GLY A 48 2.05 12.11 6.93
C GLY A 48 0.59 11.83 6.54
N SER A 49 0.33 10.66 5.96
CA SER A 49 -1.03 10.24 5.59
C SER A 49 -1.66 9.44 6.74
N ASN A 50 -2.19 10.15 7.73
CA ASN A 50 -2.59 9.60 9.03
C ASN A 50 -4.07 9.18 9.10
N TYR A 51 -4.40 8.33 10.08
CA TYR A 51 -5.78 7.92 10.39
C TYR A 51 -6.53 7.30 9.20
N ASN A 52 -5.79 6.68 8.27
CA ASN A 52 -6.35 6.11 7.06
C ASN A 52 -6.67 4.63 7.22
N THR A 53 -7.56 4.11 6.39
CA THR A 53 -7.84 2.67 6.29
C THR A 53 -7.68 2.20 4.86
N VAL A 54 -6.80 1.23 4.63
CA VAL A 54 -6.66 0.51 3.36
C VAL A 54 -7.11 -0.93 3.58
N LYS A 55 -8.11 -1.38 2.83
CA LYS A 55 -8.65 -2.73 3.01
C LYS A 55 -9.17 -3.42 1.77
N ASN A 56 -9.19 -4.75 1.85
CA ASN A 56 -9.78 -5.65 0.84
C ASN A 56 -9.18 -5.44 -0.55
N CYS A 57 -7.86 -5.30 -0.67
CA CYS A 57 -7.19 -5.03 -1.96
C CYS A 57 -6.31 -6.20 -2.39
N ASN A 58 -6.25 -6.39 -3.72
CA ASN A 58 -5.29 -7.27 -4.37
C ASN A 58 -4.29 -6.41 -5.14
N VAL A 59 -3.00 -6.45 -4.78
CA VAL A 59 -1.98 -5.55 -5.35
C VAL A 59 -0.83 -6.36 -5.96
N SER A 60 -0.49 -6.07 -7.22
CA SER A 60 0.51 -6.83 -7.96
C SER A 60 1.30 -6.01 -8.97
N LYS A 61 2.50 -6.50 -9.33
CA LYS A 61 3.37 -5.91 -10.36
C LYS A 61 3.82 -4.48 -10.07
N PHE A 62 4.13 -4.17 -8.81
CA PHE A 62 4.80 -2.93 -8.41
C PHE A 62 6.19 -3.21 -7.85
N TYR A 63 7.04 -2.19 -7.77
CA TYR A 63 8.27 -2.28 -7.00
C TYR A 63 7.97 -2.48 -5.49
N ILE A 64 7.01 -1.73 -4.95
CA ILE A 64 6.45 -1.98 -3.61
C ILE A 64 4.93 -2.00 -3.70
N ALA A 65 4.28 -3.05 -3.21
CA ALA A 65 2.82 -3.13 -3.29
C ALA A 65 2.17 -2.05 -2.40
N ILE A 66 2.64 -1.91 -1.15
CA ILE A 66 2.17 -0.88 -0.21
C ILE A 66 3.32 -0.25 0.57
N THR A 67 3.35 1.07 0.61
CA THR A 67 4.32 1.85 1.40
C THR A 67 3.61 2.74 2.41
N LEU A 68 4.05 2.67 3.67
CA LEU A 68 3.69 3.61 4.73
C LEU A 68 4.93 4.40 5.13
N GLU A 69 4.95 5.68 4.81
CA GLU A 69 6.05 6.59 5.12
C GLU A 69 5.59 7.66 6.11
N SER A 70 6.23 7.70 7.28
CA SER A 70 5.92 8.63 8.40
C SER A 70 4.43 8.72 8.78
N SER A 71 3.62 7.75 8.36
CA SER A 71 2.16 7.76 8.47
C SER A 71 1.69 6.96 9.69
N ASN A 72 0.83 7.56 10.51
CA ASN A 72 0.48 7.05 11.83
C ASN A 72 -1.01 6.74 11.96
N TYR A 73 -1.34 5.91 12.97
CA TYR A 73 -2.72 5.61 13.38
C TYR A 73 -3.62 5.05 12.26
N SER A 74 -3.02 4.44 11.23
CA SER A 74 -3.71 3.87 10.08
C SER A 74 -3.98 2.38 10.24
N THR A 75 -4.99 1.87 9.55
CA THR A 75 -5.37 0.45 9.53
C THR A 75 -5.18 -0.13 8.13
N ILE A 76 -4.30 -1.11 8.00
CA ILE A 76 -3.96 -1.81 6.76
C ILE A 76 -4.36 -3.26 6.92
N GLN A 77 -5.42 -3.70 6.24
CA GLN A 77 -6.00 -5.03 6.53
C GLN A 77 -6.64 -5.75 5.35
N ASN A 78 -6.70 -7.08 5.43
CA ASN A 78 -7.35 -7.96 4.44
C ASN A 78 -6.79 -7.78 3.03
N LEU A 79 -5.48 -7.95 2.88
CA LEU A 79 -4.78 -7.68 1.63
C LEU A 79 -4.13 -8.92 1.04
N ILE A 80 -4.11 -8.96 -0.30
CA ILE A 80 -3.41 -9.96 -1.10
C ILE A 80 -2.34 -9.22 -1.91
N LEU A 81 -1.07 -9.37 -1.54
CA LEU A 81 0.07 -8.70 -2.16
C LEU A 81 0.88 -9.77 -2.88
N TYR A 82 0.94 -9.75 -4.22
CA TYR A 82 1.59 -10.84 -4.97
C TYR A 82 2.32 -10.35 -6.22
N ASN A 83 3.42 -11.02 -6.58
CA ASN A 83 4.24 -10.67 -7.75
C ASN A 83 4.71 -9.19 -7.74
N ASN A 84 5.07 -8.67 -6.58
CA ASN A 84 5.78 -7.39 -6.42
C ASN A 84 7.24 -7.66 -6.03
N SER A 85 8.13 -6.69 -6.21
CA SER A 85 9.48 -6.80 -5.63
C SER A 85 9.40 -6.79 -4.10
N ASN A 86 8.59 -5.90 -3.52
CA ASN A 86 8.29 -5.87 -2.10
C ASN A 86 6.78 -5.88 -1.87
N GLY A 87 6.29 -6.69 -0.92
CA GLY A 87 4.87 -6.70 -0.56
C GLY A 87 4.50 -5.43 0.21
N MET A 88 5.11 -5.23 1.36
CA MET A 88 4.88 -4.03 2.17
C MET A 88 6.18 -3.50 2.76
N TRP A 89 6.34 -2.19 2.73
CA TRP A 89 7.47 -1.49 3.31
C TRP A 89 6.99 -0.35 4.21
N THR A 90 7.59 -0.21 5.38
CA THR A 90 7.38 0.96 6.25
C THR A 90 8.68 1.73 6.43
N GLU A 91 8.64 3.05 6.39
CA GLU A 91 9.81 3.91 6.57
C GLU A 91 9.45 5.27 7.20
N GLY A 92 10.43 6.03 7.69
CA GLY A 92 10.17 7.31 8.36
C GLY A 92 9.64 7.22 9.80
N GLY A 93 9.69 6.03 10.43
CA GLY A 93 9.21 5.81 11.80
C GLY A 93 7.70 5.88 11.98
N PRO A 94 6.89 5.20 11.13
CA PRO A 94 5.44 5.20 11.25
C PRO A 94 5.02 4.41 12.49
N SER A 95 4.06 4.95 13.24
CA SER A 95 3.69 4.44 14.56
C SER A 95 2.19 4.25 14.73
N ASN A 96 1.82 3.38 15.67
CA ASN A 96 0.42 3.10 16.05
C ASN A 96 -0.48 2.61 14.90
N ASN A 97 0.10 2.00 13.88
CA ASN A 97 -0.64 1.39 12.78
C ASN A 97 -1.09 -0.03 13.13
N ILE A 98 -2.26 -0.42 12.63
CA ILE A 98 -2.76 -1.79 12.70
C ILE A 98 -2.53 -2.45 11.34
N ILE A 99 -1.68 -3.48 11.31
CA ILE A 99 -1.43 -4.28 10.11
C ILE A 99 -1.92 -5.70 10.39
N SER A 100 -2.93 -6.18 9.65
CA SER A 100 -3.53 -7.48 9.94
C SER A 100 -4.10 -8.18 8.71
N ASN A 101 -4.15 -9.52 8.74
CA ASN A 101 -4.71 -10.34 7.65
C ASN A 101 -4.10 -10.02 6.27
N ILE A 102 -2.78 -10.13 6.17
CA ILE A 102 -2.01 -9.89 4.94
C ILE A 102 -1.49 -11.23 4.41
N TRP A 103 -1.87 -11.57 3.18
CA TRP A 103 -1.20 -12.62 2.41
C TRP A 103 -0.19 -11.97 1.47
N ALA A 104 1.10 -12.26 1.66
CA ALA A 104 2.19 -11.67 0.89
C ALA A 104 3.00 -12.78 0.18
N ASP A 105 2.93 -12.81 -1.15
CA ASP A 105 3.66 -13.72 -2.04
C ASP A 105 4.48 -12.90 -3.05
N ASN A 106 5.55 -12.28 -2.55
CA ASN A 106 6.41 -11.32 -3.25
C ASN A 106 7.87 -11.74 -3.11
N GLU A 107 8.78 -11.11 -3.87
CA GLU A 107 10.22 -11.39 -3.71
C GLU A 107 10.68 -11.10 -2.27
N TYR A 108 10.29 -9.93 -1.74
CA TYR A 108 10.35 -9.61 -0.32
C TYR A 108 8.94 -9.45 0.25
N GLY A 109 8.62 -10.19 1.32
CA GLY A 109 7.27 -10.22 1.90
C GLY A 109 6.83 -8.90 2.52
N ILE A 110 7.14 -8.73 3.81
CA ILE A 110 6.76 -7.53 4.59
C ILE A 110 7.99 -7.09 5.37
N TYR A 111 8.40 -5.84 5.18
CA TYR A 111 9.46 -5.17 5.93
C TYR A 111 8.85 -4.07 6.79
N ILE A 112 8.93 -4.22 8.11
CA ILE A 112 8.46 -3.23 9.08
C ILE A 112 9.66 -2.62 9.78
N TYR A 113 9.86 -1.33 9.54
CA TYR A 113 10.74 -0.46 10.30
C TYR A 113 9.88 0.54 11.08
N SER A 114 9.99 0.48 12.41
CA SER A 114 9.23 1.28 13.39
C SER A 114 10.18 2.09 14.27
#